data_AF-A0A4R5PNF4-F1
#
_entry.id   AF-A0A4R5PNF4-F1
#
_cell.length_a   1.000
_cell.length_b   1.000
_cell.length_c   1.000
_cell.angle_alpha   90.00
_cell.angle_beta   90.00
_cell.angle_gamma   90.00
#
_symmetry.space_group_name_H-M   'P 1'
#
loop_
_entity.id
_entity.type
_entity.pdbx_description
1 polymer ?
#
loop_
_entity_poly.entity_id
_entity_poly.type
_entity_poly.pdbx_seq_one_letter_code
_entity_poly.pdbx_strand_id
1 'polypeptide(L)'
;MARRQKSLASSMVRASFDMARMAADAQFVIAARMLGMATGVAAKGENTRMVAEKQAALVEGAMKAGMAAATGKSQRQIADAAVAPAKRTLAANKKRLGGAKRKRTSK
;
A
#
# COMPACT_ATOMS: atom_id res chain seq x y z
N MET A 1 -19.66 34.82 7.39
CA MET A 1 -19.56 33.36 7.12
C MET A 1 -19.26 32.98 5.65
N ALA A 2 -19.42 33.87 4.66
CA ALA A 2 -19.20 33.55 3.24
C ALA A 2 -17.75 33.18 2.81
N ARG A 3 -16.71 33.65 3.52
CA ARG A 3 -15.31 33.31 3.20
C ARG A 3 -14.94 31.84 3.52
N ARG A 4 -15.61 31.24 4.51
CA ARG A 4 -15.37 29.85 4.95
C ARG A 4 -15.92 28.83 3.95
N GLN A 5 -17.03 29.17 3.28
CA GLN A 5 -17.69 28.31 2.27
C GLN A 5 -16.91 28.27 0.95
N LYS A 6 -16.33 29.40 0.50
CA LYS A 6 -15.44 29.44 -0.68
C LYS A 6 -14.16 28.61 -0.47
N SER A 7 -13.59 28.62 0.75
CA SER A 7 -12.41 27.82 1.11
C SER A 7 -12.65 26.31 0.99
N LEU A 8 -13.86 25.84 1.36
CA LEU A 8 -14.22 24.43 1.31
C LEU A 8 -14.34 23.94 -0.14
N ALA A 9 -15.00 24.70 -1.01
CA ALA A 9 -15.10 24.37 -2.44
C ALA A 9 -13.70 24.26 -3.10
N SER A 10 -12.80 25.22 -2.85
CA SER A 10 -11.43 25.16 -3.36
C SER A 10 -10.59 24.03 -2.74
N SER A 11 -10.89 23.60 -1.51
CA SER A 11 -10.23 22.43 -0.90
C SER A 11 -10.73 21.11 -1.48
N MET A 12 -12.02 21.01 -1.81
CA MET A 12 -12.59 19.80 -2.42
C MET A 12 -12.14 19.63 -3.86
N VAL A 13 -12.08 20.72 -4.64
CA VAL A 13 -11.53 20.66 -6.01
C VAL A 13 -10.08 20.18 -5.99
N ARG A 14 -9.24 20.70 -5.09
CA ARG A 14 -7.84 20.24 -4.93
C ARG A 14 -7.76 18.77 -4.52
N ALA A 15 -8.55 18.34 -3.53
CA ALA A 15 -8.58 16.94 -3.12
C ALA A 15 -9.01 16.00 -4.26
N SER A 16 -9.97 16.42 -5.09
CA SER A 16 -10.38 15.66 -6.29
C SER A 16 -9.26 15.57 -7.33
N PHE A 17 -8.50 16.64 -7.55
CA PHE A 17 -7.33 16.62 -8.43
C PHE A 17 -6.22 15.71 -7.89
N ASP A 18 -5.93 15.77 -6.58
CA ASP A 18 -4.94 14.91 -5.93
C ASP A 18 -5.35 13.44 -6.03
N MET A 19 -6.63 13.13 -5.83
CA MET A 19 -7.16 11.78 -6.01
C MET A 19 -7.08 11.30 -7.47
N ALA A 20 -7.41 12.15 -8.44
CA ALA A 20 -7.28 11.82 -9.86
C ALA A 20 -5.83 11.55 -10.25
N ARG A 21 -4.87 12.34 -9.72
CA ARG A 21 -3.45 12.12 -9.93
C ARG A 21 -2.97 10.82 -9.28
N MET A 22 -3.40 10.54 -8.05
CA MET A 22 -3.10 9.28 -7.38
C MET A 22 -3.66 8.06 -8.14
N ALA A 23 -4.87 8.18 -8.70
CA ALA A 23 -5.47 7.15 -9.53
C ALA A 23 -4.67 6.91 -10.82
N ALA A 24 -4.21 7.97 -11.49
CA ALA A 24 -3.35 7.86 -12.67
C ALA A 24 -2.00 7.18 -12.35
N ASP A 25 -1.37 7.57 -11.23
CA ASP A 25 -0.12 6.95 -10.77
C ASP A 25 -0.32 5.47 -10.44
N ALA A 26 -1.46 5.12 -9.81
CA ALA A 26 -1.82 3.73 -9.53
C ALA A 26 -2.00 2.91 -10.81
N GLN A 27 -2.69 3.45 -11.83
CA GLN A 27 -2.85 2.80 -13.14
C GLN A 27 -1.50 2.57 -13.82
N PHE A 28 -0.58 3.54 -13.77
CA PHE A 28 0.77 3.38 -14.31
C PHE A 28 1.54 2.25 -13.62
N VAL A 29 1.48 2.18 -12.28
CA VAL A 29 2.14 1.10 -11.51
C VAL A 29 1.55 -0.26 -11.86
N ILE A 30 0.24 -0.38 -12.00
CA ILE A 30 -0.45 -1.62 -12.41
C ILE A 30 0.01 -2.03 -13.82
N ALA A 31 0.00 -1.10 -14.77
CA ALA A 31 0.45 -1.35 -16.14
C ALA A 31 1.93 -1.80 -16.19
N ALA A 32 2.82 -1.13 -15.45
CA ALA A 32 4.22 -1.52 -15.34
C ALA A 32 4.39 -2.93 -14.72
N ARG A 33 3.55 -3.28 -13.74
CA ARG A 33 3.51 -4.60 -13.11
C ARG A 33 3.08 -5.69 -14.10
N MET A 34 2.04 -5.40 -14.88
CA MET A 34 1.53 -6.29 -15.93
C MET A 34 2.55 -6.46 -17.05
N LEU A 35 3.18 -5.40 -17.51
CA LEU A 35 4.24 -5.45 -18.51
C LEU A 35 5.44 -6.27 -18.00
N GLY A 36 5.83 -6.11 -16.73
CA GLY A 36 6.87 -6.94 -16.12
C GLY A 36 6.51 -8.43 -16.07
N MET A 37 5.23 -8.78 -15.89
CA MET A 37 4.74 -10.16 -15.97
C MET A 37 4.77 -10.68 -17.41
N ALA A 38 4.28 -9.89 -18.37
CA ALA A 38 4.19 -10.26 -19.79
C ALA A 38 5.57 -10.43 -20.44
N THR A 39 6.55 -9.61 -20.06
CA THR A 39 7.91 -9.63 -20.60
C THR A 39 8.85 -10.57 -19.85
N GLY A 40 8.40 -11.20 -18.74
CA GLY A 40 9.24 -12.04 -17.89
C GLY A 40 10.36 -11.29 -17.13
N VAL A 41 10.38 -9.95 -17.18
CA VAL A 41 11.33 -9.09 -16.46
C VAL A 41 11.02 -9.04 -14.95
N ALA A 42 9.78 -9.34 -14.56
CA ALA A 42 9.46 -9.62 -13.17
C ALA A 42 10.26 -10.83 -12.70
N ALA A 43 10.98 -10.70 -11.58
CA ALA A 43 11.75 -11.81 -11.02
C ALA A 43 10.85 -13.05 -10.87
N LYS A 44 11.25 -14.16 -11.51
CA LYS A 44 10.48 -15.42 -11.50
C LYS A 44 10.14 -15.78 -10.04
N GLY A 45 8.85 -15.92 -9.73
CA GLY A 45 8.34 -16.25 -8.40
C GLY A 45 8.13 -15.08 -7.42
N GLU A 46 8.63 -13.87 -7.70
CA GLU A 46 8.52 -12.72 -6.78
C GLU A 46 7.07 -12.21 -6.68
N ASN A 47 6.28 -12.30 -7.77
CA ASN A 47 4.85 -11.97 -7.71
C ASN A 47 4.06 -12.99 -6.89
N THR A 48 4.33 -14.28 -7.06
CA THR A 48 3.72 -15.36 -6.27
C THR A 48 4.05 -15.21 -4.79
N ARG A 49 5.33 -14.94 -4.48
CA ARG A 49 5.79 -14.64 -3.11
C ARG A 49 5.07 -13.44 -2.52
N MET A 50 4.87 -12.37 -3.30
CA MET A 50 4.14 -11.18 -2.85
C MET A 50 2.66 -11.44 -2.58
N VAL A 51 2.00 -12.32 -3.33
CA VAL A 51 0.61 -12.70 -3.08
C VAL A 51 0.52 -13.51 -1.79
N ALA A 52 1.41 -14.48 -1.61
CA ALA A 52 1.51 -15.26 -0.37
C ALA A 52 1.78 -14.35 0.86
N GLU A 53 2.72 -13.40 0.74
CA GLU A 53 3.03 -12.42 1.80
C GLU A 53 1.82 -11.54 2.16
N LYS A 54 0.98 -11.16 1.19
CA LYS A 54 -0.25 -10.38 1.43
C LYS A 54 -1.33 -11.21 2.12
N GLN A 55 -1.54 -12.44 1.69
CA GLN A 55 -2.53 -13.35 2.31
C GLN A 55 -2.13 -13.68 3.75
N ALA A 56 -0.85 -14.02 3.98
CA ALA A 56 -0.34 -14.26 5.33
C ALA A 56 -0.48 -13.03 6.23
N ALA A 57 -0.17 -11.83 5.73
CA ALA A 57 -0.32 -10.59 6.49
C ALA A 57 -1.80 -10.26 6.81
N LEU A 58 -2.74 -10.61 5.92
CA LEU A 58 -4.17 -10.43 6.16
C LEU A 58 -4.66 -11.33 7.31
N VAL A 59 -4.31 -12.62 7.28
CA VAL A 59 -4.67 -13.58 8.33
C VAL A 59 -4.02 -13.18 9.67
N GLU A 60 -2.74 -12.83 9.66
CA GLU A 60 -2.02 -12.35 10.85
C GLU A 60 -2.68 -11.09 11.43
N GLY A 61 -3.09 -10.15 10.57
CA GLY A 61 -3.77 -8.92 10.96
C GLY A 61 -5.15 -9.18 11.57
N ALA A 62 -5.95 -10.06 10.95
CA ALA A 62 -7.26 -10.45 11.47
C ALA A 62 -7.17 -11.11 12.85
N MET A 63 -6.21 -12.02 13.05
CA MET A 63 -5.97 -12.68 14.36
C MET A 63 -5.55 -11.67 15.43
N LYS A 64 -4.64 -10.75 15.10
CA LYS A 64 -4.18 -9.69 16.02
C LYS A 64 -5.29 -8.72 16.38
N ALA A 65 -6.13 -8.34 15.42
CA ALA A 65 -7.30 -7.52 15.64
C ALA A 65 -8.33 -8.23 16.54
N GLY A 66 -8.61 -9.51 16.27
CA GLY A 66 -9.52 -10.33 17.08
C GLY A 66 -9.03 -10.47 18.53
N MET A 67 -7.74 -10.70 18.74
CA MET A 67 -7.17 -10.77 20.08
C MET A 67 -7.15 -9.42 20.81
N ALA A 68 -6.87 -8.33 20.08
CA ALA A 68 -6.99 -6.97 20.64
C ALA A 68 -8.43 -6.66 21.05
N ALA A 69 -9.42 -7.07 20.25
CA ALA A 69 -10.84 -6.91 20.58
C ALA A 69 -11.23 -7.76 21.80
N ALA A 70 -10.84 -9.04 21.83
CA ALA A 70 -11.12 -9.95 22.94
C ALA A 70 -10.50 -9.50 24.28
N THR A 71 -9.38 -8.77 24.23
CA THR A 71 -8.71 -8.20 25.40
C THR A 71 -9.19 -6.79 25.76
N GLY A 72 -10.29 -6.31 25.15
CA GLY A 72 -10.92 -5.04 25.47
C GLY A 72 -10.13 -3.80 25.03
N LYS A 73 -9.26 -3.91 24.02
CA LYS A 73 -8.51 -2.76 23.49
C LYS A 73 -9.44 -1.75 22.79
N SER A 74 -9.01 -0.50 22.73
CA SER A 74 -9.75 0.55 22.01
C SER A 74 -9.81 0.28 20.50
N GLN A 75 -10.84 0.81 19.82
CA GLN A 75 -11.02 0.67 18.37
C GLN A 75 -9.77 1.06 17.57
N ARG A 76 -9.08 2.13 17.97
CA ARG A 76 -7.83 2.57 17.33
C ARG A 76 -6.72 1.52 17.47
N GLN A 77 -6.56 0.92 18.65
CA GLN A 77 -5.57 -0.12 18.89
C GLN A 77 -5.89 -1.42 18.12
N ILE A 78 -7.17 -1.76 17.98
CA ILE A 78 -7.62 -2.88 17.15
C ILE A 78 -7.26 -2.63 15.68
N ALA A 79 -7.55 -1.42 15.17
CA ALA A 79 -7.20 -1.04 13.80
C ALA A 79 -5.68 -1.05 13.58
N ASP A 80 -4.90 -0.51 14.51
CA ASP A 80 -3.44 -0.54 14.47
C ASP A 80 -2.89 -1.97 14.47
N ALA A 81 -3.46 -2.86 15.28
CA ALA A 81 -3.11 -4.29 15.31
C ALA A 81 -3.44 -4.99 13.98
N ALA A 82 -4.55 -4.63 13.34
CA ALA A 82 -4.97 -5.18 12.05
C ALA A 82 -3.98 -4.83 10.92
N VAL A 83 -3.48 -3.58 10.88
CA VAL A 83 -2.63 -3.11 9.79
C VAL A 83 -1.13 -3.31 10.01
N ALA A 84 -0.70 -3.61 11.25
CA ALA A 84 0.73 -3.77 11.57
C ALA A 84 1.46 -4.82 10.70
N PRO A 85 0.90 -6.02 10.42
CA PRO A 85 1.54 -6.99 9.54
C PRO A 85 1.71 -6.49 8.11
N ALA A 86 0.72 -5.79 7.57
CA ALA A 86 0.79 -5.19 6.24
C ALA A 86 1.87 -4.09 6.16
N LYS A 87 1.99 -3.24 7.18
CA LYS A 87 3.06 -2.22 7.25
C LYS A 87 4.46 -2.86 7.20
N ARG A 88 4.67 -3.98 7.90
CA ARG A 88 5.93 -4.73 7.90
C ARG A 88 6.29 -5.30 6.53
N THR A 89 5.33 -5.96 5.86
CA THR A 89 5.56 -6.55 4.53
C THR A 89 5.79 -5.47 3.46
N LEU A 90 5.08 -4.35 3.54
CA LEU A 90 5.30 -3.18 2.67
C LEU A 90 6.70 -2.59 2.84
N ALA A 91 7.18 -2.43 4.08
CA ALA A 91 8.53 -1.91 4.34
C ALA A 91 9.61 -2.85 3.75
N ALA A 92 9.45 -4.16 3.90
CA ALA A 92 10.33 -5.16 3.31
C ALA A 92 10.29 -5.13 1.76
N ASN A 93 9.10 -4.92 1.17
CA ASN A 93 8.93 -4.81 -0.27
C ASN A 93 9.59 -3.53 -0.84
N LYS A 94 9.39 -2.39 -0.17
CA LYS A 94 10.03 -1.11 -0.51
C LYS A 94 11.55 -1.21 -0.46
N LYS A 95 12.12 -1.88 0.55
CA LYS A 95 13.57 -2.13 0.65
C LYS A 95 14.08 -2.96 -0.54
N ARG A 96 13.34 -3.98 -0.97
CA ARG A 96 13.68 -4.81 -2.14
C ARG A 96 13.64 -4.02 -3.44
N LEU A 97 12.62 -3.20 -3.66
CA LEU A 97 12.53 -2.32 -4.82
C LEU A 97 13.66 -1.29 -4.87
N GLY A 98 14.03 -0.70 -3.72
CA GLY A 98 15.15 0.24 -3.61
C GLY A 98 16.53 -0.42 -3.79
N GLY A 99 16.71 -1.63 -3.25
CA GLY A 99 17.94 -2.41 -3.40
C GLY A 99 18.15 -2.96 -4.81
N ALA A 100 17.06 -3.30 -5.51
CA ALA A 100 17.11 -3.72 -6.92
C ALA A 100 17.52 -2.56 -7.85
N LYS A 101 17.12 -1.32 -7.56
CA LYS A 101 17.60 -0.14 -8.30
C LYS A 101 19.11 0.04 -8.17
N ARG A 102 19.68 -0.13 -6.96
CA ARG A 102 21.12 0.06 -6.71
C ARG A 102 22.01 -0.99 -7.40
N LYS A 103 21.50 -2.21 -7.66
CA LYS A 103 22.25 -3.24 -8.41
C LYS A 103 22.22 -3.07 -9.93
N ARG A 104 21.29 -2.29 -10.49
CA ARG A 104 21.20 -2.05 -11.96
C ARG A 104 22.06 -0.90 -12.47
N THR A 105 22.66 -0.10 -11.59
CA THR A 105 23.49 1.07 -11.94
C THR A 105 25.00 0.83 -11.81
N SER A 106 25.44 -0.42 -11.58
CA SER A 106 26.87 -0.79 -11.50
C SER A 106 27.30 -1.73 -12.64
N LYS A 107 26.80 -1.50 -13.85
CA LYS A 107 27.30 -2.17 -15.05
C LYS A 107 27.60 -1.15 -16.13
#